data_AF-E7QU77-F1
#
_entry.id   AF-E7QU77-F1
#
_cell.length_a   1.000
_cell.length_b   1.000
_cell.length_c   1.000
_cell.angle_alpha   90.00
_cell.angle_beta   90.00
_cell.angle_gamma   90.00
#
_symmetry.space_group_name_H-M   'P 1'
#
loop_
_entity.id
_entity.type
_entity.pdbx_description
1 polymer ?
#
loop_
_entity_poly.entity_id
_entity_poly.type
_entity_poly.pdbx_seq_one_letter_code
_entity_poly.pdbx_strand_id
1 'polypeptide(L)'
;MVVLISPACDDGAKRAARRLDAYGYPVTVISPDPTAPSSSPPDAAHGYASLARDVRLNDLRSAGIPVLDWDPTDPFEEVLYRDS
;
A
#
# COMPACT_ATOMS: atom_id res chain seq x y z
N MET A 1 3.86 17.86 3.26
CA MET A 1 3.10 16.61 3.12
C MET A 1 3.64 15.87 1.90
N VAL A 2 3.97 14.60 2.05
CA VAL A 2 4.44 13.74 0.96
C VAL A 2 3.41 12.65 0.71
N VAL A 3 3.05 12.43 -0.55
CA VAL A 3 2.24 11.27 -0.95
C VAL A 3 3.19 10.29 -1.65
N LEU A 4 3.32 9.10 -1.08
CA LEU A 4 4.12 8.02 -1.67
C LEU A 4 3.19 7.01 -2.33
N ILE A 5 3.23 6.93 -3.65
CA ILE A 5 2.44 5.95 -4.41
C ILE A 5 3.34 4.77 -4.76
N SER A 6 3.00 3.58 -4.28
CA SER A 6 3.77 2.36 -4.55
C SER A 6 2.95 1.11 -4.28
N PRO A 7 3.02 0.05 -5.12
CA PRO A 7 2.30 -1.19 -4.89
C PRO A 7 2.85 -2.03 -3.71
N ALA A 8 3.94 -1.58 -3.07
CA ALA A 8 4.57 -2.24 -1.92
C ALA A 8 4.96 -3.72 -2.16
N CYS A 9 5.35 -4.05 -3.39
CA CYS A 9 5.82 -5.40 -3.76
C CYS A 9 7.14 -5.79 -3.06
N ASP A 10 7.89 -4.81 -2.56
CA ASP A 10 9.11 -4.99 -1.80
C ASP A 10 9.21 -3.95 -0.66
N ASP A 11 10.27 -4.04 0.14
CA ASP A 11 10.49 -3.20 1.30
C ASP A 11 10.91 -1.74 0.96
N GLY A 12 11.10 -1.41 -0.30
CA GLY A 12 11.52 -0.08 -0.77
C GLY A 12 10.54 1.02 -0.37
N ALA A 13 9.24 0.80 -0.58
CA ALA A 13 8.18 1.73 -0.15
C ALA A 13 8.21 1.95 1.37
N LYS A 14 8.34 0.85 2.13
CA LYS A 14 8.43 0.90 3.59
C LYS A 14 9.63 1.72 4.07
N ARG A 15 10.81 1.47 3.48
CA ARG A 15 12.05 2.21 3.82
C ARG A 15 11.93 3.69 3.46
N ALA A 16 11.39 4.01 2.29
CA ALA A 16 11.22 5.39 1.86
C ALA A 16 10.27 6.17 2.77
N ALA A 17 9.08 5.61 3.05
CA ALA A 17 8.09 6.25 3.92
C ALA A 17 8.64 6.49 5.34
N ARG A 18 9.24 5.46 5.97
CA ARG A 18 9.83 5.61 7.31
C ARG A 18 10.96 6.63 7.35
N ARG A 19 11.75 6.75 6.28
CA ARG A 19 12.82 7.75 6.21
C ARG A 19 12.28 9.17 6.08
N LEU A 20 11.23 9.36 5.27
CA LEU A 20 10.55 10.65 5.15
C LEU A 20 9.91 11.07 6.47
N ASP A 21 9.20 10.14 7.12
CA ASP A 21 8.58 10.35 8.44
C ASP A 21 9.63 10.71 9.50
N ALA A 22 10.73 9.97 9.57
CA ALA A 22 11.84 10.24 10.50
C ALA A 22 12.53 11.60 10.28
N TYR A 23 12.44 12.16 9.07
CA TYR A 23 12.91 13.53 8.78
C TYR A 23 11.86 14.61 9.06
N GLY A 24 10.70 14.24 9.61
CA GLY A 24 9.63 15.16 9.96
C GLY A 24 8.73 15.55 8.79
N TYR A 25 8.74 14.77 7.69
CA TYR A 25 7.79 14.95 6.60
C TYR A 25 6.54 14.10 6.85
N PRO A 26 5.35 14.69 7.08
CA PRO A 26 4.12 13.92 7.14
C PRO A 26 3.91 13.20 5.81
N VAL A 27 3.86 11.86 5.86
CA VAL A 27 3.78 10.99 4.69
C VAL A 27 2.52 10.14 4.74
N THR A 28 1.81 10.05 3.62
CA THR A 28 0.72 9.09 3.40
C THR A 28 1.13 8.17 2.26
N VAL A 29 0.96 6.86 2.45
CA VAL A 29 1.21 5.87 1.41
C VAL A 29 -0.10 5.53 0.72
N ILE A 30 -0.08 5.53 -0.60
CA ILE A 30 -1.18 5.04 -1.44
C ILE A 30 -0.66 3.82 -2.17
N SER A 31 -1.28 2.67 -1.93
CA SER A 31 -0.81 1.38 -2.41
C SER A 31 -1.82 0.77 -3.36
N PRO A 32 -1.62 0.87 -4.69
CA PRO A 32 -2.35 0.06 -5.65
C PRO A 32 -2.13 -1.42 -5.36
N ASP A 33 -3.17 -2.24 -5.39
CA ASP A 33 -3.07 -3.69 -5.18
C ASP A 33 -2.95 -4.45 -6.51
N PRO A 34 -1.74 -4.86 -6.93
CA PRO A 34 -1.57 -5.70 -8.12
C PRO A 34 -2.03 -7.14 -7.88
N THR A 35 -2.35 -7.51 -6.63
CA THR A 35 -2.83 -8.82 -6.23
C THR A 35 -4.35 -8.87 -6.03
N ALA A 36 -5.04 -7.77 -6.37
CA ALA A 36 -6.49 -7.71 -6.36
C ALA A 36 -7.10 -8.86 -7.17
N PRO A 37 -8.29 -9.35 -6.79
CA PRO A 37 -8.93 -10.48 -7.45
C PRO A 37 -9.02 -10.26 -8.97
N SER A 38 -8.53 -11.23 -9.73
CA SER A 38 -8.68 -11.25 -11.19
C SER A 38 -9.69 -12.31 -11.62
N SER A 39 -10.07 -12.32 -12.90
CA SER A 39 -10.97 -13.33 -13.48
C SER A 39 -10.42 -14.76 -13.40
N SER A 40 -9.12 -14.92 -13.13
CA SER A 40 -8.46 -16.22 -13.01
C SER A 40 -8.24 -16.57 -11.52
N PRO A 41 -8.42 -17.85 -11.13
CA PRO A 41 -8.18 -18.29 -9.76
C PRO A 41 -6.71 -18.06 -9.37
N PRO A 42 -6.44 -17.52 -8.17
CA PRO A 42 -5.08 -17.23 -7.73
C PRO A 42 -4.28 -18.52 -7.54
N ASP A 43 -3.02 -18.51 -7.97
CA ASP A 43 -2.06 -19.57 -7.68
C ASP A 43 -1.33 -19.32 -6.35
N ALA A 44 -0.50 -20.27 -5.94
CA ALA A 44 0.26 -20.16 -4.69
C ALA A 44 1.24 -18.96 -4.68
N ALA A 45 1.77 -18.56 -5.84
CA ALA A 45 2.67 -17.42 -5.96
C ALA A 45 1.92 -16.10 -5.76
N HIS A 46 0.72 -15.98 -6.34
CA HIS A 46 -0.20 -14.86 -6.15
C HIS A 46 -0.58 -14.71 -4.68
N GLY A 47 -0.99 -15.81 -4.04
CA GLY A 47 -1.33 -15.80 -2.61
C GLY A 47 -0.17 -15.36 -1.72
N TYR A 48 1.05 -15.82 -2.01
CA TYR A 48 2.25 -15.36 -1.30
C TYR A 48 2.53 -13.87 -1.52
N ALA A 49 2.40 -13.38 -2.76
CA ALA A 49 2.63 -11.97 -3.09
C ALA A 49 1.64 -11.05 -2.35
N SER A 50 0.37 -11.44 -2.31
CA SER A 50 -0.70 -10.71 -1.60
C SER A 50 -0.40 -10.63 -0.10
N LEU A 51 -0.13 -11.78 0.55
CA LEU A 51 0.20 -11.82 1.97
C LEU A 51 1.47 -11.03 2.30
N ALA A 52 2.51 -11.15 1.48
CA ALA A 52 3.77 -10.43 1.71
C ALA A 52 3.59 -8.92 1.58
N ARG A 53 2.74 -8.47 0.66
CA ARG A 53 2.36 -7.06 0.51
C ARG A 53 1.58 -6.59 1.75
N ASP A 54 0.59 -7.34 2.20
CA ASP A 54 -0.23 -7.00 3.38
C ASP A 54 0.62 -6.82 4.64
N VAL A 55 1.61 -7.69 4.85
CA VAL A 55 2.58 -7.55 5.95
C VAL A 55 3.32 -6.22 5.87
N ARG A 56 3.76 -5.80 4.68
CA ARG A 56 4.48 -4.52 4.50
C ARG A 56 3.60 -3.30 4.73
N LEU A 57 2.33 -3.36 4.30
CA LEU A 57 1.37 -2.29 4.56
C LEU A 57 1.00 -2.22 6.05
N ASN A 58 0.84 -3.37 6.70
CA ASN A 58 0.59 -3.43 8.13
C ASN A 58 1.78 -2.91 8.96
N ASP A 59 3.02 -3.18 8.53
CA ASP A 59 4.24 -2.61 9.12
C ASP A 59 4.25 -1.07 9.07
N LEU A 60 3.70 -0.47 8.00
CA LEU A 60 3.58 0.98 7.84
C LEU A 60 2.48 1.56 8.74
N ARG A 61 1.30 0.94 8.74
CA ARG A 61 0.19 1.33 9.63
C ARG A 61 0.59 1.24 11.10
N SER A 62 1.30 0.17 11.48
CA SER A 62 1.83 -0.01 12.85
C SER A 62 2.89 1.03 13.23
N ALA A 63 3.52 1.67 12.26
CA ALA A 63 4.44 2.79 12.47
C ALA A 63 3.73 4.14 12.63
N GLY A 64 2.40 4.18 12.53
CA GLY A 64 1.62 5.42 12.51
C GLY A 64 1.60 6.13 11.16
N ILE A 65 2.10 5.49 10.10
CA ILE A 65 2.07 6.04 8.74
C ILE A 65 0.75 5.65 8.08
N PRO A 66 -0.10 6.61 7.66
CA PRO A 66 -1.34 6.33 6.96
C PRO A 66 -1.10 5.56 5.65
N VAL A 67 -1.93 4.54 5.40
CA VAL A 67 -1.88 3.71 4.20
C VAL A 67 -3.28 3.56 3.62
N LEU A 68 -3.48 4.13 2.43
CA LEU A 68 -4.64 3.87 1.58
C LEU A 68 -4.31 2.66 0.68
N ASP A 69 -4.98 1.53 0.92
CA ASP A 69 -4.85 0.34 0.09
C ASP A 69 -5.97 0.32 -0.94
N TRP A 70 -5.60 0.32 -2.22
CA TRP A 70 -6.51 0.61 -3.32
C TRP A 70 -6.49 -0.50 -4.35
N ASP A 71 -7.65 -1.09 -4.62
CA ASP A 71 -7.86 -1.96 -5.79
C ASP A 71 -7.87 -1.10 -7.07
N PRO A 72 -6.92 -1.29 -8.01
CA PRO A 72 -6.85 -0.48 -9.24
C PRO A 72 -8.08 -0.62 -10.16
N THR A 73 -8.95 -1.60 -9.92
CA THR A 73 -10.23 -1.74 -10.64
C THR A 73 -11.31 -0.79 -10.13
N ASP A 74 -11.17 -0.28 -8.91
CA ASP A 74 -11.99 0.80 -8.36
C ASP A 74 -11.50 2.17 -8.89
N PRO A 75 -12.39 3.12 -9.25
CA PRO A 75 -11.99 4.49 -9.54
C PRO A 75 -11.26 5.13 -8.35
N PHE A 76 -10.10 5.73 -8.60
CA PHE A 76 -9.26 6.30 -7.54
C PHE A 76 -9.97 7.38 -6.71
N GLU A 77 -10.85 8.18 -7.34
CA GLU A 77 -11.63 9.21 -6.66
C GLU A 77 -12.51 8.62 -5.55
N GLU A 78 -13.16 7.48 -5.79
CA GLU A 78 -14.05 6.84 -4.80
C GLU A 78 -13.29 6.33 -3.57
N VAL A 79 -12.02 6.03 -3.73
CA VAL A 79 -11.18 5.45 -2.67
C VAL A 79 -10.65 6.55 -1.75
N LEU A 80 -10.38 7.75 -2.28
CA LEU A 80 -9.99 8.92 -1.49
C LEU A 80 -11.08 9.39 -0.51
N TYR A 81 -12.35 9.25 -0.88
CA TYR A 81 -13.48 9.66 -0.02
C TYR A 81 -13.83 8.65 1.08
N ARG A 82 -13.30 7.42 1.00
CA ARG A 82 -13.62 6.32 1.93
C ARG A 82 -12.86 6.41 3.25
N ASP A 83 -11.69 7.08 3.21
CA ASP A 83 -10.73 7.19 4.31
C ASP A 83 -10.60 8.63 4.86
N SER A 84 -11.51 9.53 4.49
CA SER A 84 -11.57 10.94 4.95
C SER A 84 -12.59 11.22 6.04
#